data_AF-A0A6G1D8W1-F1
#
_entry.id   AF-A0A6G1D8W1-F1
#
_cell.length_a   1.000
_cell.length_b   1.000
_cell.length_c   1.000
_cell.angle_alpha   90.00
_cell.angle_beta   90.00
_cell.angle_gamma   90.00
#
_symmetry.space_group_name_H-M   'P 1'
#
loop_
_entity.id
_entity.type
_entity.pdbx_description
1 polymer ?
#
loop_
_entity_poly.entity_id
_entity_poly.type
_entity_poly.pdbx_seq_one_letter_code
_entity_poly.pdbx_strand_id
1 'polypeptide(L)'
;MADPSRSSPTAAAAGDALLAAAPGDAPDAALPVAPEADAEFGFQRAELGTEGLAGTVQFHERHVFLCYKGPEVWPPHVEAAESDRLPRLLAAAIKTRKSDLKKRTKLTICEGEDGTESSNGDVLIFPDMIRYRGLTHFDVDNFVQEVLVKDTEWLPGSPEAIRGSYVFVCCHGSRDKRCGVCGPALIKTFKEEIGGQGLVDQVSVSACSHVGGHKYAGNVIVFSADAKGEVTGHWYGYVTPDDVPVLLHKHIGQGEIVDHLWRGQMGLSEEQQRKALESRHMTNGVTEDSAHESPEETGTDGSTCNPAAAGGCCQGNGGFTCCQSDLPMEKQDKSVTAEQNQKSSEKGADIESAAGSKKGHMKICSMPTWFETWERADTYAALGIVAAAASVFVAFRIYRNLS
;
A
#
# COMPACT_ATOMS: atom_id res chain seq x y z
N MET A 1 -47.87 23.92 54.63
CA MET A 1 -49.14 23.65 53.93
C MET A 1 -48.90 23.85 52.45
N ALA A 2 -49.35 22.90 51.63
CA ALA A 2 -49.32 22.89 50.15
C ALA A 2 -50.15 24.07 49.56
N ASP A 3 -49.61 24.84 48.59
CA ASP A 3 -49.85 24.78 47.11
C ASP A 3 -51.12 25.58 46.68
N PRO A 4 -51.41 26.00 45.41
CA PRO A 4 -50.64 26.08 44.15
C PRO A 4 -50.85 27.38 43.32
N SER A 5 -50.26 27.38 42.12
CA SER A 5 -50.78 27.93 40.85
C SER A 5 -50.14 29.22 40.29
N ARG A 6 -49.23 29.02 39.32
CA ARG A 6 -49.07 29.96 38.19
C ARG A 6 -48.96 29.20 36.88
N SER A 7 -49.86 29.57 35.99
CA SER A 7 -49.97 29.20 34.58
C SER A 7 -48.90 29.89 33.72
N SER A 8 -48.26 29.10 32.85
CA SER A 8 -47.65 29.52 31.57
C SER A 8 -48.75 29.84 30.53
N PRO A 9 -48.53 30.49 29.36
CA PRO A 9 -47.34 30.49 28.48
C PRO A 9 -47.00 31.92 27.94
N THR A 10 -46.11 32.24 26.98
CA THR A 10 -45.61 31.61 25.76
C THR A 10 -44.47 32.47 25.18
N ALA A 11 -43.61 31.80 24.40
CA ALA A 11 -42.94 32.26 23.18
C ALA A 11 -41.69 33.16 23.24
N ALA A 12 -40.61 32.56 22.74
CA ALA A 12 -39.27 33.05 22.52
C ALA A 12 -39.07 33.64 21.12
N ALA A 13 -38.07 34.51 20.99
CA ALA A 13 -37.28 34.75 19.77
C ALA A 13 -35.83 34.96 20.28
N ALA A 14 -34.94 33.99 20.09
CA ALA A 14 -34.05 33.80 18.94
C ALA A 14 -32.91 34.84 18.90
N GLY A 15 -31.68 34.33 19.07
CA GLY A 15 -30.43 35.09 19.00
C GLY A 15 -29.24 34.17 19.23
N ASP A 16 -28.80 33.54 18.14
CA ASP A 16 -27.63 32.65 18.04
C ASP A 16 -26.32 33.31 18.49
N ALA A 17 -25.50 32.55 19.23
CA ALA A 17 -24.08 32.83 19.41
C ALA A 17 -23.29 31.57 18.99
N LEU A 18 -22.82 31.58 17.75
CA LEU A 18 -21.92 30.58 17.20
C LEU A 18 -20.50 30.82 17.74
N LEU A 19 -19.97 29.85 18.49
CA LEU A 19 -18.54 29.78 18.83
C LEU A 19 -17.76 29.26 17.62
N ALA A 20 -16.79 30.04 17.16
CA ALA A 20 -15.90 29.67 16.06
C ALA A 20 -14.89 28.60 16.51
N ALA A 21 -14.88 27.46 15.82
CA ALA A 21 -13.83 26.45 15.90
C ALA A 21 -12.68 26.80 14.94
N ALA A 22 -11.45 26.49 15.37
CA ALA A 22 -10.22 26.65 14.60
C ALA A 22 -10.19 25.72 13.36
N PRO A 23 -9.49 26.09 12.27
CA PRO A 23 -9.43 25.25 11.07
C PRO A 23 -8.52 24.05 11.34
N GLY A 24 -9.13 22.86 11.37
CA GLY A 24 -8.41 21.59 11.28
C GLY A 24 -8.00 21.30 9.84
N ASP A 25 -6.84 20.68 9.69
CA ASP A 25 -6.31 20.15 8.43
C ASP A 25 -7.38 19.38 7.64
N ALA A 26 -7.67 19.85 6.44
CA ALA A 26 -8.43 19.09 5.47
C ALA A 26 -7.48 18.07 4.81
N PRO A 27 -7.91 16.81 4.61
CA PRO A 27 -7.13 15.85 3.85
C PRO A 27 -7.02 16.33 2.40
N ASP A 28 -5.82 16.25 1.85
CA ASP A 28 -5.44 16.65 0.50
C ASP A 28 -6.37 15.99 -0.53
N ALA A 29 -7.37 16.73 -0.98
CA ALA A 29 -8.31 16.27 -1.99
C ALA A 29 -7.58 16.27 -3.34
N ALA A 30 -7.08 15.10 -3.73
CA ALA A 30 -6.53 14.88 -5.06
C ALA A 30 -7.47 15.49 -6.12
N LEU A 31 -6.95 16.46 -6.87
CA LEU A 31 -7.70 17.16 -7.90
C LEU A 31 -8.29 16.14 -8.89
N PRO A 32 -9.55 16.33 -9.34
CA PRO A 32 -10.14 15.45 -10.34
C PRO A 32 -9.27 15.47 -11.59
N VAL A 33 -8.93 14.27 -12.09
CA VAL A 33 -8.22 14.12 -13.37
C VAL A 33 -9.05 14.82 -14.44
N ALA A 34 -8.41 15.66 -15.26
CA ALA A 34 -9.09 16.34 -16.35
C ALA A 34 -9.75 15.28 -17.28
N PRO A 35 -11.01 15.44 -17.71
CA PRO A 35 -11.72 14.43 -18.51
C PRO A 35 -10.96 13.99 -19.77
N GLU A 36 -10.22 14.91 -20.39
CA GLU A 36 -9.39 14.63 -21.56
C GLU A 36 -8.22 13.69 -21.25
N ALA A 37 -7.61 13.82 -20.06
CA ALA A 37 -6.52 12.95 -19.62
C ALA A 37 -7.01 11.55 -19.24
N ASP A 38 -8.24 11.43 -18.73
CA ASP A 38 -8.84 10.13 -18.42
C ASP A 38 -9.20 9.33 -19.69
N ALA A 39 -9.68 10.01 -20.74
CA ALA A 39 -9.94 9.41 -22.04
C ALA A 39 -8.66 8.97 -22.76
N GLU A 40 -7.54 9.70 -22.62
CA GLU A 40 -6.28 9.38 -23.29
C GLU A 40 -5.40 8.38 -22.50
N PHE A 41 -5.34 8.53 -21.17
CA PHE A 41 -4.40 7.79 -20.32
C PHE A 41 -5.06 7.00 -19.18
N GLY A 42 -6.27 7.37 -18.79
CA GLY A 42 -6.96 6.81 -17.64
C GLY A 42 -7.82 5.57 -17.97
N PHE A 43 -8.96 5.46 -17.30
CA PHE A 43 -9.83 4.29 -17.36
C PHE A 43 -10.87 4.36 -18.50
N GLN A 44 -11.01 5.51 -19.16
CA GLN A 44 -11.94 5.69 -20.28
C GLN A 44 -11.30 5.46 -21.65
N ARG A 45 -10.03 5.03 -21.69
CA ARG A 45 -9.32 4.74 -22.93
C ARG A 45 -9.99 3.63 -23.74
N ALA A 46 -10.12 3.84 -25.04
CA ALA A 46 -10.90 2.96 -25.93
C ALA A 46 -10.36 1.52 -26.01
N GLU A 47 -9.05 1.33 -25.81
CA GLU A 47 -8.41 0.02 -25.85
C GLU A 47 -8.38 -0.72 -24.50
N LEU A 48 -8.93 -0.14 -23.42
CA LEU A 48 -8.98 -0.81 -22.11
C LEU A 48 -9.70 -2.17 -22.23
N GLY A 49 -9.07 -3.24 -21.72
CA GLY A 49 -9.67 -4.58 -21.74
C GLY A 49 -9.65 -5.29 -23.10
N THR A 50 -9.07 -4.71 -24.14
CA THR A 50 -9.13 -5.30 -25.50
C THR A 50 -8.07 -6.38 -25.77
N GLU A 51 -6.90 -6.28 -25.15
CA GLU A 51 -5.83 -7.26 -25.33
C GLU A 51 -5.84 -8.37 -24.26
N GLY A 52 -5.42 -9.58 -24.65
CA GLY A 52 -5.23 -10.70 -23.72
C GLY A 52 -4.15 -10.42 -22.67
N LEU A 53 -4.48 -10.69 -21.41
CA LEU A 53 -3.59 -10.43 -20.26
C LEU A 53 -2.72 -11.63 -19.88
N ALA A 54 -3.25 -12.84 -19.92
CA ALA A 54 -2.56 -14.03 -19.42
C ALA A 54 -1.26 -14.35 -20.20
N GLY A 55 -0.19 -14.63 -19.46
CA GLY A 55 1.13 -14.90 -20.02
C GLY A 55 1.98 -13.65 -20.24
N THR A 56 1.52 -12.47 -19.81
CA THR A 56 2.25 -11.20 -20.04
C THR A 56 3.24 -10.85 -18.93
N VAL A 57 3.33 -11.67 -17.87
CA VAL A 57 4.28 -11.48 -16.78
C VAL A 57 5.57 -12.23 -17.08
N GLN A 58 6.70 -11.53 -17.05
CA GLN A 58 7.99 -12.17 -17.21
C GLN A 58 8.31 -13.08 -16.03
N PHE A 59 8.81 -14.28 -16.32
CA PHE A 59 9.26 -15.23 -15.30
C PHE A 59 10.29 -14.60 -14.35
N HIS A 60 10.06 -14.75 -13.05
CA HIS A 60 10.98 -14.43 -11.96
C HIS A 60 10.51 -15.20 -10.72
N GLU A 61 11.44 -15.59 -9.86
CA GLU A 61 11.19 -16.45 -8.69
C GLU A 61 11.26 -15.67 -7.38
N ARG A 62 11.96 -14.53 -7.40
CA ARG A 62 12.07 -13.61 -6.27
C ARG A 62 11.71 -12.21 -6.74
N HIS A 63 10.87 -11.52 -5.98
CA HIS A 63 10.55 -10.11 -6.22
C HIS A 63 11.04 -9.30 -5.03
N VAL A 64 12.05 -8.47 -5.28
CA VAL A 64 12.63 -7.55 -4.30
C VAL A 64 12.03 -6.16 -4.52
N PHE A 65 11.45 -5.59 -3.48
CA PHE A 65 11.00 -4.21 -3.45
C PHE A 65 11.94 -3.39 -2.57
N LEU A 66 12.40 -2.25 -3.09
CA LEU A 66 13.11 -1.24 -2.31
C LEU A 66 12.13 -0.10 -2.00
N CYS A 67 11.86 0.14 -0.72
CA CYS A 67 11.13 1.32 -0.25
C CYS A 67 12.02 2.55 -0.41
N TYR A 68 11.62 3.51 -1.26
CA TYR A 68 12.45 4.68 -1.54
C TYR A 68 11.65 5.86 -2.09
N LYS A 69 11.42 6.90 -1.28
CA LYS A 69 10.69 8.14 -1.61
C LYS A 69 9.29 7.87 -2.19
N GLY A 70 8.52 8.92 -2.50
CA GLY A 70 7.25 8.78 -3.21
C GLY A 70 7.35 8.89 -4.75
N PRO A 71 6.32 8.40 -5.47
CA PRO A 71 6.26 8.43 -6.93
C PRO A 71 6.29 9.82 -7.55
N GLU A 72 5.93 10.86 -6.81
CA GLU A 72 5.94 12.26 -7.22
C GLU A 72 7.35 12.82 -7.46
N VAL A 73 8.37 12.26 -6.80
CA VAL A 73 9.77 12.67 -6.97
C VAL A 73 10.61 11.68 -7.78
N TRP A 74 10.05 10.54 -8.19
CA TRP A 74 10.81 9.56 -8.96
C TRP A 74 11.12 10.05 -10.39
N PRO A 75 12.39 10.01 -10.82
CA PRO A 75 12.72 10.24 -12.22
C PRO A 75 12.23 9.06 -13.08
N PRO A 76 12.10 9.23 -14.42
CA PRO A 76 11.55 8.19 -15.29
C PRO A 76 12.24 6.81 -15.17
N HIS A 77 13.51 6.82 -14.77
CA HIS A 77 14.31 5.63 -14.52
C HIS A 77 14.98 5.72 -13.15
N VAL A 78 14.18 5.66 -12.08
CA VAL A 78 14.67 5.68 -10.68
C VAL A 78 15.81 4.68 -10.43
N GLU A 79 15.78 3.52 -11.09
CA GLU A 79 16.81 2.47 -11.02
C GLU A 79 18.13 2.80 -11.74
N ALA A 80 18.17 3.90 -12.50
CA ALA A 80 19.34 4.32 -13.28
C ALA A 80 19.69 5.80 -13.07
N ALA A 81 18.96 6.50 -12.20
CA ALA A 81 19.16 7.93 -11.98
C ALA A 81 20.44 8.20 -11.18
N GLU A 82 21.29 9.08 -11.70
CA GLU A 82 22.56 9.44 -11.04
C GLU A 82 22.33 10.17 -9.70
N SER A 83 21.22 10.90 -9.59
CA SER A 83 20.77 11.58 -8.36
C SER A 83 20.48 10.61 -7.22
N ASP A 84 19.99 9.40 -7.53
CA ASP A 84 19.43 8.47 -6.56
C ASP A 84 20.35 7.25 -6.40
N ARG A 85 21.39 7.42 -5.58
CA ARG A 85 22.47 6.44 -5.41
C ARG A 85 21.99 5.05 -5.01
N LEU A 86 21.09 4.96 -4.03
CA LEU A 86 20.68 3.67 -3.46
C LEU A 86 19.92 2.80 -4.49
N PRO A 87 18.81 3.25 -5.10
CA PRO A 87 18.14 2.49 -6.16
C PRO A 87 19.08 2.11 -7.30
N ARG A 88 19.91 3.06 -7.77
CA ARG A 88 20.86 2.83 -8.88
C ARG A 88 21.90 1.77 -8.55
N LEU A 89 22.54 1.87 -7.39
CA LEU A 89 23.57 0.91 -6.98
C LEU A 89 22.96 -0.47 -6.74
N LEU A 90 21.77 -0.57 -6.11
CA LEU A 90 21.11 -1.85 -5.91
C LEU A 90 20.74 -2.51 -7.24
N ALA A 91 20.16 -1.77 -8.18
CA ALA A 91 19.86 -2.26 -9.51
C ALA A 91 21.11 -2.71 -10.26
N ALA A 92 22.20 -1.93 -10.20
CA ALA A 92 23.48 -2.27 -10.83
C ALA A 92 24.11 -3.53 -10.21
N ALA A 93 24.08 -3.67 -8.89
CA ALA A 93 24.61 -4.81 -8.15
C ALA A 93 23.87 -6.12 -8.49
N ILE A 94 22.54 -6.10 -8.53
CA ILE A 94 21.71 -7.25 -8.93
C ILE A 94 21.98 -7.61 -10.40
N LYS A 95 22.07 -6.61 -11.29
CA LYS A 95 22.34 -6.83 -12.72
C LYS A 95 23.72 -7.44 -12.96
N THR A 96 24.74 -6.96 -12.26
CA THR A 96 26.13 -7.41 -12.42
C THR A 96 26.31 -8.85 -11.94
N ARG A 97 25.65 -9.23 -10.83
CA ARG A 97 25.74 -10.58 -10.25
C ARG A 97 24.68 -11.55 -10.77
N LYS A 98 24.02 -11.23 -11.89
CA LYS A 98 22.85 -11.98 -12.41
C LYS A 98 23.12 -13.48 -12.60
N SER A 99 24.33 -13.88 -12.98
CA SER A 99 24.73 -15.29 -13.14
C SER A 99 24.88 -16.03 -11.81
N ASP A 100 25.13 -15.30 -10.73
CA ASP A 100 25.46 -15.84 -9.41
C ASP A 100 24.21 -15.89 -8.51
N LEU A 101 23.12 -15.23 -8.91
CA LEU A 101 21.84 -15.27 -8.21
C LEU A 101 21.23 -16.66 -8.29
N LYS A 102 20.91 -17.24 -7.13
CA LYS A 102 20.26 -18.56 -7.05
C LYS A 102 18.82 -18.57 -7.57
N LYS A 103 18.12 -17.44 -7.44
CA LYS A 103 16.74 -17.23 -7.92
C LYS A 103 16.72 -16.09 -8.92
N ARG A 104 15.96 -16.22 -10.02
CA ARG A 104 15.76 -15.10 -10.95
C ARG A 104 15.02 -13.97 -10.24
N THR A 105 15.73 -12.88 -9.98
CA THR A 105 15.26 -11.78 -9.14
C THR A 105 14.73 -10.61 -9.97
N LYS A 106 13.54 -10.12 -9.65
CA LYS A 106 12.99 -8.86 -10.16
C LYS A 106 13.11 -7.78 -9.08
N LEU A 107 13.69 -6.63 -9.43
CA LEU A 107 13.71 -5.45 -8.57
C LEU A 107 12.55 -4.51 -8.94
N THR A 108 11.92 -3.91 -7.95
CA THR A 108 10.94 -2.82 -8.11
C THR A 108 11.14 -1.82 -6.98
N ILE A 109 10.88 -0.54 -7.23
CA ILE A 109 10.92 0.49 -6.19
C ILE A 109 9.48 0.68 -5.72
N CYS A 110 9.24 0.75 -4.42
CA CYS A 110 7.95 1.14 -3.87
C CYS A 110 8.08 2.38 -3.01
N GLU A 111 6.95 3.03 -2.80
CA GLU A 111 6.82 4.20 -1.94
C GLU A 111 7.43 3.90 -0.56
N GLY A 112 8.33 4.77 -0.12
CA GLY A 112 8.67 4.89 1.29
C GLY A 112 7.67 5.83 1.94
N GLU A 113 7.18 5.51 3.14
CA GLU A 113 6.30 6.43 3.87
C GLU A 113 7.14 7.64 4.35
N ASP A 114 6.96 8.78 3.69
CA ASP A 114 7.54 10.04 4.10
C ASP A 114 6.62 10.69 5.18
N GLY A 115 7.00 10.51 6.44
CA GLY A 115 6.35 11.13 7.61
C GLY A 115 7.18 10.98 8.88
N THR A 116 7.96 9.91 8.93
CA THR A 116 9.20 9.76 9.69
C THR A 116 10.16 9.03 8.75
N GLU A 117 11.46 9.34 8.73
CA GLU A 117 12.47 8.73 7.83
C GLU A 117 12.67 7.19 7.99
N SER A 118 11.68 6.44 8.45
CA SER A 118 11.83 5.10 9.01
C SER A 118 11.72 3.94 8.03
N SER A 119 11.17 4.12 6.82
CA SER A 119 11.10 3.02 5.83
C SER A 119 11.94 3.25 4.57
N ASN A 120 12.54 4.42 4.38
CA ASN A 120 13.42 4.65 3.23
C ASN A 120 14.68 3.76 3.36
N GLY A 121 14.93 2.94 2.34
CA GLY A 121 15.95 1.90 2.37
C GLY A 121 15.46 0.55 2.89
N ASP A 122 14.20 0.40 3.32
CA ASP A 122 13.68 -0.92 3.62
C ASP A 122 13.60 -1.77 2.34
N VAL A 123 13.94 -3.05 2.47
CA VAL A 123 13.91 -4.02 1.38
C VAL A 123 12.94 -5.15 1.71
N LEU A 124 11.89 -5.28 0.93
CA LEU A 124 10.91 -6.36 1.03
C LEU A 124 11.24 -7.47 0.03
N ILE A 125 11.20 -8.72 0.46
CA ILE A 125 11.53 -9.89 -0.36
C ILE A 125 10.33 -10.84 -0.38
N PHE A 126 9.76 -11.02 -1.57
CA PHE A 126 8.68 -11.97 -1.84
C PHE A 126 9.20 -13.13 -2.72
N PRO A 127 8.66 -14.35 -2.57
CA PRO A 127 7.54 -14.74 -1.70
C PRO A 127 7.95 -15.02 -0.25
N ASP A 128 9.22 -14.82 0.09
CA ASP A 128 9.81 -15.22 1.37
C ASP A 128 9.22 -14.42 2.57
N MET A 129 8.44 -13.36 2.34
CA MET A 129 7.78 -12.52 3.35
C MET A 129 8.76 -11.95 4.40
N ILE A 130 9.87 -11.40 3.92
CA ILE A 130 10.93 -10.82 4.74
C ILE A 130 11.10 -9.34 4.44
N ARG A 131 11.31 -8.54 5.48
CA ARG A 131 11.79 -7.16 5.41
C ARG A 131 13.20 -7.05 6.01
N TYR A 132 14.10 -6.39 5.29
CA TYR A 132 15.32 -5.82 5.86
C TYR A 132 15.15 -4.31 5.98
N ARG A 133 15.65 -3.72 7.07
CA ARG A 133 15.48 -2.28 7.31
C ARG A 133 16.70 -1.47 6.93
N GLY A 134 16.46 -0.25 6.46
CA GLY A 134 17.47 0.81 6.36
C GLY A 134 18.71 0.45 5.55
N LEU A 135 18.55 -0.26 4.43
CA LEU A 135 19.65 -0.51 3.51
C LEU A 135 20.19 0.82 2.98
N THR A 136 21.48 1.07 3.17
CA THR A 136 22.13 2.26 2.64
C THR A 136 22.94 1.94 1.39
N HIS A 137 23.32 2.97 0.64
CA HIS A 137 24.15 2.82 -0.55
C HIS A 137 25.55 2.24 -0.26
N PHE A 138 26.04 2.32 0.99
CA PHE A 138 27.31 1.73 1.40
C PHE A 138 27.22 0.20 1.55
N ASP A 139 26.02 -0.32 1.82
CA ASP A 139 25.83 -1.72 2.19
C ASP A 139 25.37 -2.60 1.03
N VAL A 140 24.98 -1.99 -0.10
CA VAL A 140 24.37 -2.67 -1.27
C VAL A 140 25.15 -3.90 -1.71
N ASP A 141 26.47 -3.78 -1.85
CA ASP A 141 27.29 -4.88 -2.35
C ASP A 141 27.31 -6.07 -1.38
N ASN A 142 27.42 -5.79 -0.08
CA ASN A 142 27.37 -6.82 0.94
C ASN A 142 25.98 -7.46 1.03
N PHE A 143 24.92 -6.64 1.03
CA PHE A 143 23.54 -7.10 1.04
C PHE A 143 23.23 -8.04 -0.13
N VAL A 144 23.57 -7.63 -1.37
CA VAL A 144 23.33 -8.47 -2.55
C VAL A 144 24.14 -9.77 -2.45
N GLN A 145 25.39 -9.70 -1.97
CA GLN A 145 26.24 -10.87 -1.83
C GLN A 145 25.73 -11.86 -0.78
N GLU A 146 25.27 -11.39 0.37
CA GLU A 146 24.79 -12.23 1.46
C GLU A 146 23.37 -12.74 1.17
N VAL A 147 22.43 -11.84 0.91
CA VAL A 147 21.00 -12.19 0.83
C VAL A 147 20.62 -12.76 -0.53
N LEU A 148 21.11 -12.16 -1.63
CA LEU A 148 20.64 -12.54 -2.97
C LEU A 148 21.50 -13.61 -3.65
N VAL A 149 22.80 -13.65 -3.37
CA VAL A 149 23.73 -14.64 -3.92
C VAL A 149 23.89 -15.85 -3.00
N LYS A 150 24.17 -15.62 -1.70
CA LYS A 150 24.43 -16.71 -0.75
C LYS A 150 23.17 -17.27 -0.09
N ASP A 151 22.04 -16.58 -0.13
CA ASP A 151 20.83 -16.82 0.69
C ASP A 151 21.18 -16.92 2.19
N THR A 152 21.98 -16.00 2.68
CA THR A 152 22.29 -15.82 4.10
C THR A 152 21.73 -14.50 4.60
N GLU A 153 21.61 -14.36 5.92
CA GLU A 153 21.20 -13.10 6.53
C GLU A 153 22.24 -12.01 6.26
N TRP A 154 21.78 -10.79 5.98
CA TRP A 154 22.65 -9.63 5.82
C TRP A 154 22.99 -9.03 7.18
N LEU A 155 24.28 -9.01 7.56
CA LEU A 155 24.74 -8.29 8.75
C LEU A 155 25.17 -6.87 8.36
N PRO A 156 24.78 -5.81 9.09
CA PRO A 156 24.27 -5.78 10.48
C PRO A 156 22.74 -5.88 10.64
N GLY A 157 21.98 -5.97 9.55
CA GLY A 157 20.52 -6.08 9.60
C GLY A 157 20.05 -7.42 10.20
N SER A 158 18.80 -7.47 10.62
CA SER A 158 18.11 -8.72 10.93
C SER A 158 16.87 -8.84 10.05
N PRO A 159 16.61 -10.00 9.42
CA PRO A 159 15.38 -10.21 8.68
C PRO A 159 14.17 -10.14 9.61
N GLU A 160 13.20 -9.31 9.27
CA GLU A 160 11.91 -9.24 9.95
C GLU A 160 10.85 -9.98 9.12
N ALA A 161 10.16 -10.94 9.74
CA ALA A 161 9.01 -11.57 9.10
C ALA A 161 7.86 -10.57 8.98
N ILE A 162 7.37 -10.36 7.75
CA ILE A 162 6.17 -9.56 7.49
C ILE A 162 4.94 -10.46 7.38
N ARG A 163 3.75 -9.90 7.66
CA ARG A 163 2.48 -10.63 7.73
C ARG A 163 1.40 -9.89 6.95
N GLY A 164 0.31 -10.60 6.65
CA GLY A 164 -0.79 -10.07 5.87
C GLY A 164 -0.52 -10.10 4.37
N SER A 165 -1.34 -9.36 3.63
CA SER A 165 -1.28 -9.26 2.17
C SER A 165 -0.68 -7.92 1.75
N TYR A 166 0.10 -7.93 0.68
CA TYR A 166 0.77 -6.75 0.15
C TYR A 166 0.30 -6.47 -1.27
N VAL A 167 -0.21 -5.25 -1.47
CA VAL A 167 -0.70 -4.76 -2.76
C VAL A 167 0.23 -3.65 -3.25
N PHE A 168 0.80 -3.82 -4.44
CA PHE A 168 1.62 -2.81 -5.09
C PHE A 168 0.94 -2.30 -6.35
N VAL A 169 0.72 -0.99 -6.44
CA VAL A 169 0.08 -0.36 -7.59
C VAL A 169 1.08 0.53 -8.33
N CYS A 170 1.25 0.29 -9.62
CA CYS A 170 2.18 1.08 -10.42
C CYS A 170 1.67 2.53 -10.59
N CYS A 171 2.38 3.49 -9.98
CA CYS A 171 2.03 4.93 -10.00
C CYS A 171 3.10 5.79 -10.70
N HIS A 172 4.00 5.18 -11.46
CA HIS A 172 5.20 5.84 -11.98
C HIS A 172 4.91 6.78 -13.16
N GLY A 173 4.36 7.97 -12.89
CA GLY A 173 3.89 8.93 -13.89
C GLY A 173 4.98 9.56 -14.76
N SER A 174 6.17 9.78 -14.19
CA SER A 174 7.33 10.31 -14.93
C SER A 174 7.85 9.33 -15.99
N ARG A 175 7.65 8.02 -15.76
CA ARG A 175 7.99 6.94 -16.69
C ARG A 175 6.88 6.63 -17.67
N ASP A 176 5.64 6.60 -17.18
CA ASP A 176 4.48 6.21 -17.96
C ASP A 176 3.23 7.00 -17.53
N LYS A 177 2.68 7.79 -18.46
CA LYS A 177 1.52 8.65 -18.19
C LYS A 177 0.29 7.86 -17.75
N ARG A 178 0.06 6.67 -18.32
CA ARG A 178 -1.11 5.84 -17.96
C ARG A 178 -1.01 5.37 -16.51
N CYS A 179 0.17 4.93 -16.08
CA CYS A 179 0.41 4.60 -14.68
C CYS A 179 0.29 5.83 -13.76
N GLY A 180 0.75 7.01 -14.22
CA GLY A 180 0.61 8.26 -13.47
C GLY A 180 -0.83 8.73 -13.29
N VAL A 181 -1.73 8.40 -14.23
CA VAL A 181 -3.16 8.75 -14.15
C VAL A 181 -3.95 7.67 -13.39
N CYS A 182 -3.82 6.40 -13.78
CA CYS A 182 -4.57 5.30 -13.17
C CYS A 182 -4.12 4.96 -11.73
N GLY A 183 -2.81 4.97 -11.48
CA GLY A 183 -2.21 4.47 -10.25
C GLY A 183 -2.71 5.20 -8.98
N PRO A 184 -2.63 6.55 -8.92
CA PRO A 184 -3.07 7.30 -7.75
C PRO A 184 -4.55 7.08 -7.40
N ALA A 185 -5.42 6.98 -8.42
CA ALA A 185 -6.84 6.68 -8.22
C ALA A 185 -7.04 5.31 -7.54
N LEU A 186 -6.32 4.28 -8.01
CA LEU A 186 -6.36 2.95 -7.39
C LEU A 186 -5.80 2.94 -5.97
N ILE A 187 -4.66 3.61 -5.71
CA ILE A 187 -4.10 3.72 -4.35
C ILE A 187 -5.13 4.31 -3.38
N LYS A 188 -5.79 5.39 -3.80
CA LYS A 188 -6.85 6.01 -3.01
C LYS A 188 -7.99 5.03 -2.72
N THR A 189 -8.54 4.39 -3.76
CA THR A 189 -9.66 3.45 -3.61
C THR A 189 -9.27 2.24 -2.74
N PHE A 190 -8.07 1.68 -2.90
CA PHE A 190 -7.58 0.61 -2.02
C PHE A 190 -7.51 1.07 -0.56
N LYS A 191 -6.94 2.25 -0.28
CA LYS A 191 -6.86 2.78 1.10
C LYS A 191 -8.26 2.98 1.70
N GLU A 192 -9.20 3.53 0.94
CA GLU A 192 -10.59 3.75 1.36
C GLU A 192 -11.31 2.42 1.67
N GLU A 193 -11.22 1.43 0.77
CA GLU A 193 -11.86 0.13 0.93
C GLU A 193 -11.24 -0.70 2.07
N ILE A 194 -9.91 -0.72 2.18
CA ILE A 194 -9.20 -1.38 3.29
C ILE A 194 -9.62 -0.75 4.63
N GLY A 195 -9.70 0.57 4.69
CA GLY A 195 -10.17 1.29 5.88
C GLY A 195 -11.63 1.00 6.21
N GLY A 196 -12.52 1.06 5.22
CA GLY A 196 -13.95 0.80 5.37
C GLY A 196 -14.28 -0.63 5.81
N GLN A 197 -13.48 -1.60 5.39
CA GLN A 197 -13.63 -3.01 5.76
C GLN A 197 -12.85 -3.42 7.03
N GLY A 198 -12.12 -2.48 7.66
CA GLY A 198 -11.31 -2.76 8.86
C GLY A 198 -10.11 -3.69 8.61
N LEU A 199 -9.56 -3.67 7.39
CA LEU A 199 -8.46 -4.53 6.95
C LEU A 199 -7.07 -3.90 7.10
N VAL A 200 -6.96 -2.74 7.75
CA VAL A 200 -5.72 -1.93 7.84
C VAL A 200 -4.53 -2.71 8.41
N ASP A 201 -4.76 -3.59 9.40
CA ASP A 201 -3.71 -4.42 10.00
C ASP A 201 -3.38 -5.70 9.20
N GLN A 202 -4.16 -5.98 8.14
CA GLN A 202 -4.09 -7.22 7.36
C GLN A 202 -3.62 -6.98 5.92
N VAL A 203 -3.89 -5.81 5.36
CA VAL A 203 -3.61 -5.50 3.95
C VAL A 203 -2.84 -4.18 3.87
N SER A 204 -1.61 -4.26 3.37
CA SER A 204 -0.78 -3.10 3.05
C SER A 204 -0.91 -2.77 1.57
N VAL A 205 -1.11 -1.49 1.22
CA VAL A 205 -1.12 -1.01 -0.16
C VAL A 205 -0.09 0.10 -0.35
N SER A 206 0.74 0.00 -1.39
CA SER A 206 1.80 0.97 -1.67
C SER A 206 1.94 1.26 -3.16
N ALA A 207 2.29 2.50 -3.50
CA ALA A 207 2.67 2.84 -4.86
C ALA A 207 3.99 2.16 -5.24
N CYS A 208 4.16 1.79 -6.50
CA CYS A 208 5.41 1.22 -7.01
C CYS A 208 5.83 1.79 -8.37
N SER A 209 7.11 1.61 -8.67
CA SER A 209 7.73 2.05 -9.92
C SER A 209 7.25 1.21 -11.09
N HIS A 210 7.61 1.62 -12.30
CA HIS A 210 7.07 1.00 -13.51
C HIS A 210 7.42 -0.48 -13.61
N VAL A 211 6.41 -1.34 -13.55
CA VAL A 211 6.59 -2.79 -13.51
C VAL A 211 6.53 -3.48 -14.88
N GLY A 212 6.29 -2.71 -15.94
CA GLY A 212 6.08 -3.17 -17.32
C GLY A 212 4.60 -3.41 -17.65
N GLY A 213 4.26 -3.37 -18.93
CA GLY A 213 2.88 -3.53 -19.40
C GLY A 213 2.05 -2.26 -19.26
N HIS A 214 2.59 -1.10 -19.67
CA HIS A 214 1.87 0.18 -19.69
C HIS A 214 0.54 0.13 -20.48
N LYS A 215 0.49 -0.67 -21.55
CA LYS A 215 -0.76 -0.94 -22.26
C LYS A 215 -1.87 -1.50 -21.36
N TYR A 216 -1.49 -2.25 -20.32
CA TYR A 216 -2.36 -2.85 -19.30
C TYR A 216 -2.51 -1.98 -18.04
N ALA A 217 -2.26 -0.67 -18.10
CA ALA A 217 -2.30 0.24 -16.95
C ALA A 217 -3.58 0.10 -16.10
N GLY A 218 -3.47 0.40 -14.81
CA GLY A 218 -4.20 -0.37 -13.79
C GLY A 218 -3.41 -1.62 -13.39
N ASN A 219 -2.08 -1.51 -13.35
CA ASN A 219 -1.20 -2.61 -13.00
C ASN A 219 -1.12 -2.74 -11.47
N VAL A 220 -1.59 -3.87 -10.96
CA VAL A 220 -1.61 -4.20 -9.53
C VAL A 220 -0.90 -5.53 -9.32
N ILE A 221 -0.08 -5.63 -8.27
CA ILE A 221 0.57 -6.87 -7.85
C ILE A 221 0.07 -7.18 -6.45
N VAL A 222 -0.44 -8.38 -6.24
CA VAL A 222 -0.92 -8.84 -4.94
C VAL A 222 -0.08 -10.02 -4.49
N PHE A 223 0.57 -9.88 -3.33
CA PHE A 223 1.18 -10.96 -2.57
C PHE A 223 0.24 -11.32 -1.43
N SER A 224 -0.30 -12.53 -1.46
CA SER A 224 -1.18 -13.05 -0.43
C SER A 224 -0.93 -14.55 -0.27
N ALA A 225 -1.26 -15.08 0.90
CA ALA A 225 -1.26 -16.52 1.11
C ALA A 225 -2.49 -17.14 0.42
N ASP A 226 -2.30 -18.29 -0.21
CA ASP A 226 -3.40 -19.09 -0.74
C ASP A 226 -4.07 -19.93 0.37
N ALA A 227 -5.06 -20.74 0.00
CA ALA A 227 -5.77 -21.63 0.93
C ALA A 227 -4.85 -22.67 1.64
N LYS A 228 -3.64 -22.91 1.13
CA LYS A 228 -2.63 -23.80 1.73
C LYS A 228 -1.63 -23.04 2.61
N GLY A 229 -1.73 -21.72 2.67
CA GLY A 229 -0.81 -20.85 3.39
C GLY A 229 0.44 -20.46 2.59
N GLU A 230 0.53 -20.85 1.32
CA GLU A 230 1.69 -20.54 0.47
C GLU A 230 1.53 -19.14 -0.13
N VAL A 231 2.55 -18.31 0.01
CA VAL A 231 2.54 -16.94 -0.53
C VAL A 231 3.08 -16.94 -1.96
N THR A 232 2.38 -16.25 -2.85
CA THR A 232 2.86 -15.99 -4.21
C THR A 232 2.42 -14.61 -4.70
N GLY A 233 3.01 -14.14 -5.79
CA GLY A 233 2.73 -12.83 -6.39
C GLY A 233 1.88 -12.96 -7.65
N HIS A 234 0.64 -12.49 -7.60
CA HIS A 234 -0.26 -12.39 -8.76
C HIS A 234 -0.25 -10.98 -9.33
N TRP A 235 -0.21 -10.89 -10.65
CA TRP A 235 -0.22 -9.63 -11.38
C TRP A 235 -1.56 -9.45 -12.07
N TYR A 236 -2.09 -8.25 -11.96
CA TYR A 236 -3.34 -7.82 -12.56
C TYR A 236 -3.08 -6.62 -13.48
N GLY A 237 -3.88 -6.50 -14.53
CA GLY A 237 -3.89 -5.39 -15.45
C GLY A 237 -5.31 -4.94 -15.72
N TYR A 238 -5.45 -3.73 -16.27
CA TYR A 238 -6.76 -3.09 -16.49
C TYR A 238 -7.62 -2.92 -15.24
N VAL A 239 -7.04 -3.02 -14.04
CA VAL A 239 -7.76 -2.82 -12.79
C VAL A 239 -8.28 -1.39 -12.75
N THR A 240 -9.59 -1.24 -12.52
CA THR A 240 -10.28 0.02 -12.29
C THR A 240 -10.65 0.17 -10.81
N PRO A 241 -11.06 1.37 -10.35
CA PRO A 241 -11.55 1.54 -8.98
C PRO A 241 -12.68 0.57 -8.60
N ASP A 242 -13.58 0.26 -9.54
CA ASP A 242 -14.72 -0.65 -9.29
C ASP A 242 -14.29 -2.10 -9.06
N ASP A 243 -13.08 -2.48 -9.50
CA ASP A 243 -12.51 -3.81 -9.32
C ASP A 243 -11.83 -4.00 -7.95
N VAL A 244 -11.55 -2.91 -7.23
CA VAL A 244 -10.83 -2.96 -5.95
C VAL A 244 -11.56 -3.79 -4.89
N PRO A 245 -12.87 -3.60 -4.64
CA PRO A 245 -13.61 -4.46 -3.71
C PRO A 245 -13.58 -5.93 -4.11
N VAL A 246 -13.57 -6.23 -5.42
CA VAL A 246 -13.52 -7.60 -5.94
C VAL A 246 -12.16 -8.24 -5.65
N LEU A 247 -11.06 -7.51 -5.82
CA LEU A 247 -9.71 -7.99 -5.51
C LEU A 247 -9.53 -8.23 -4.00
N LEU A 248 -10.03 -7.32 -3.16
CA LEU A 248 -9.99 -7.49 -1.71
C LEU A 248 -10.82 -8.70 -1.26
N HIS A 249 -12.03 -8.86 -1.79
CA HIS A 249 -12.93 -9.94 -1.39
C HIS A 249 -12.48 -11.30 -1.93
N LYS A 250 -12.30 -11.43 -3.25
CA LYS A 250 -12.00 -12.71 -3.90
C LYS A 250 -10.56 -13.12 -3.68
N HIS A 251 -9.59 -12.30 -4.08
CA HIS A 251 -8.20 -12.73 -4.03
C HIS A 251 -7.65 -12.72 -2.60
N ILE A 252 -7.79 -11.60 -1.88
CA ILE A 252 -7.23 -11.50 -0.53
C ILE A 252 -8.10 -12.25 0.49
N GLY A 253 -9.43 -12.11 0.42
CA GLY A 253 -10.35 -12.73 1.38
C GLY A 253 -10.58 -14.24 1.16
N GLN A 254 -10.65 -14.71 -0.09
CA GLN A 254 -10.99 -16.10 -0.42
C GLN A 254 -9.84 -16.89 -1.05
N GLY A 255 -8.74 -16.23 -1.47
CA GLY A 255 -7.66 -16.87 -2.22
C GLY A 255 -8.03 -17.15 -3.70
N GLU A 256 -9.13 -16.57 -4.20
CA GLU A 256 -9.64 -16.79 -5.55
C GLU A 256 -9.09 -15.77 -6.54
N ILE A 257 -8.57 -16.24 -7.68
CA ILE A 257 -7.98 -15.37 -8.70
C ILE A 257 -9.06 -14.74 -9.58
N VAL A 258 -9.00 -13.42 -9.74
CA VAL A 258 -9.88 -12.66 -10.66
C VAL A 258 -9.38 -12.79 -12.09
N ASP A 259 -9.82 -13.84 -12.78
CA ASP A 259 -9.26 -14.31 -14.05
C ASP A 259 -9.25 -13.27 -15.18
N HIS A 260 -10.31 -12.48 -15.34
CA HIS A 260 -10.40 -11.49 -16.43
C HIS A 260 -9.42 -10.31 -16.28
N LEU A 261 -8.91 -10.05 -15.07
CA LEU A 261 -7.88 -9.05 -14.79
C LEU A 261 -6.48 -9.68 -14.69
N TRP A 262 -6.39 -11.01 -14.67
CA TRP A 262 -5.15 -11.71 -14.30
C TRP A 262 -4.16 -11.76 -15.48
N ARG A 263 -2.96 -11.24 -15.23
CA ARG A 263 -1.85 -11.22 -16.19
C ARG A 263 -0.94 -12.44 -16.08
N GLY A 264 -0.75 -12.93 -14.86
CA GLY A 264 0.22 -13.95 -14.57
C GLY A 264 0.57 -14.05 -13.09
N GLN A 265 1.39 -15.05 -12.77
CA GLN A 265 1.88 -15.32 -11.42
C GLN A 265 3.40 -15.47 -11.48
N MET A 266 4.09 -14.97 -10.45
CA MET A 266 5.52 -15.19 -10.29
C MET A 266 5.85 -16.69 -10.23
N GLY A 267 7.04 -17.08 -10.67
CA GLY A 267 7.45 -18.49 -10.73
C GLY A 267 6.82 -19.32 -11.86
N LEU A 268 5.91 -18.76 -12.67
CA LEU A 268 5.35 -19.45 -13.84
C LEU A 268 5.91 -18.88 -15.15
N SER A 269 6.23 -19.77 -16.09
CA SER A 269 6.53 -19.39 -17.48
C SER A 269 5.28 -18.86 -18.19
N GLU A 270 5.45 -18.17 -19.32
CA GLU A 270 4.33 -17.66 -20.12
C GLU A 270 3.33 -18.76 -20.49
N GLU A 271 3.81 -19.95 -20.88
CA GLU A 271 2.95 -21.07 -21.24
C GLU A 271 2.25 -21.68 -20.02
N GLN A 272 2.94 -21.77 -18.87
CA GLN A 272 2.34 -22.21 -17.62
C GLN A 272 1.26 -21.24 -17.13
N GLN A 273 1.46 -19.93 -17.33
CA GLN A 273 0.47 -18.93 -16.98
C GLN A 273 -0.81 -19.11 -17.82
N ARG A 274 -0.69 -19.29 -19.14
CA ARG A 274 -1.85 -19.55 -20.01
C ARG A 274 -2.59 -20.84 -19.63
N LYS A 275 -1.84 -21.94 -19.45
CA LYS A 275 -2.40 -23.22 -18.99
C LYS A 275 -3.11 -23.11 -17.64
N ALA A 276 -2.56 -22.33 -16.72
CA ALA A 276 -3.18 -22.11 -15.40
C ALA A 276 -4.54 -21.41 -15.55
N LEU A 277 -4.66 -20.38 -16.39
CA LEU A 277 -5.93 -19.73 -16.68
C LEU A 277 -6.93 -20.70 -17.33
N GLU A 278 -6.51 -21.41 -18.38
CA GLU A 278 -7.35 -22.40 -19.07
C GLU A 278 -7.89 -23.46 -18.09
N SER A 279 -7.04 -23.97 -17.19
CA SER A 279 -7.46 -24.97 -16.20
C SER A 279 -8.51 -24.46 -15.22
N ARG A 280 -8.46 -23.17 -14.84
CA ARG A 280 -9.48 -22.57 -13.96
C ARG A 280 -10.81 -22.39 -14.68
N HIS A 281 -10.79 -21.97 -15.94
CA HIS A 281 -12.00 -21.89 -16.76
C HIS A 281 -12.67 -23.26 -16.93
N MET A 282 -11.89 -24.32 -17.13
CA MET A 282 -12.43 -25.69 -17.24
C MET A 282 -13.04 -26.18 -15.92
N THR A 283 -12.50 -25.75 -14.77
CA THR A 283 -13.03 -26.13 -13.46
C THR A 283 -14.31 -25.37 -13.12
N ASN A 284 -14.39 -24.09 -13.49
CA ASN A 284 -15.57 -23.25 -13.27
C ASN A 284 -16.72 -23.54 -14.25
N GLY A 285 -16.41 -24.01 -15.48
CA GLY A 285 -17.43 -24.39 -16.46
C GLY A 285 -18.24 -25.64 -16.09
N VAL A 286 -17.70 -26.52 -15.24
CA VAL A 286 -18.40 -27.74 -14.79
C VAL A 286 -19.56 -27.43 -13.83
N THR A 287 -19.56 -26.25 -13.20
CA THR A 287 -20.63 -25.84 -12.26
C THR A 287 -21.80 -25.10 -12.90
N GLU A 288 -21.67 -24.58 -14.13
CA GLU A 288 -22.72 -23.74 -14.75
C GLU A 288 -23.55 -24.47 -15.83
N ASP A 289 -23.07 -25.59 -16.42
CA ASP A 289 -23.77 -26.30 -17.51
C ASP A 289 -24.73 -27.42 -17.08
N SER A 290 -24.97 -27.64 -15.78
CA SER A 290 -25.92 -28.67 -15.31
C SER A 290 -27.35 -28.15 -15.04
N ALA A 291 -27.68 -26.94 -15.47
CA ALA A 291 -29.00 -26.35 -15.24
C ALA A 291 -29.59 -25.69 -16.49
N HIS A 292 -29.53 -26.35 -17.66
CA HIS A 292 -30.50 -26.13 -18.74
C HIS A 292 -30.39 -27.20 -19.84
N GLU A 293 -30.78 -28.45 -19.52
CA GLU A 293 -31.23 -29.38 -20.56
C GLU A 293 -32.76 -29.35 -20.62
N SER A 294 -33.27 -28.74 -21.68
CA SER A 294 -34.68 -28.83 -22.08
C SER A 294 -34.89 -30.21 -22.71
N PRO A 295 -35.93 -30.99 -22.36
CA PRO A 295 -36.13 -32.29 -23.00
C PRO A 295 -36.65 -32.09 -24.42
N GLU A 296 -35.96 -32.67 -25.39
CA GLU A 296 -36.43 -32.85 -26.76
C GLU A 296 -37.72 -33.70 -26.80
N GLU A 297 -38.67 -33.25 -27.61
CA GLU A 297 -39.89 -33.98 -27.94
C GLU A 297 -39.58 -35.25 -28.75
N THR A 298 -40.07 -36.39 -28.27
CA THR A 298 -40.38 -37.55 -29.13
C THR A 298 -41.74 -38.12 -28.72
N GLY A 299 -42.61 -38.32 -29.72
CA GLY A 299 -44.04 -38.55 -29.53
C GLY A 299 -44.50 -40.00 -29.34
N THR A 300 -45.84 -40.11 -29.22
CA THR A 300 -46.71 -41.31 -29.22
C THR A 300 -46.56 -42.24 -28.00
N ASP A 301 -47.60 -42.67 -27.27
CA ASP A 301 -49.02 -42.88 -27.56
C ASP A 301 -49.87 -42.75 -26.28
N GLY A 302 -51.16 -42.46 -26.46
CA GLY A 302 -52.12 -42.23 -25.39
C GLY A 302 -52.54 -43.46 -24.59
N SER A 303 -52.73 -43.28 -23.28
CA SER A 303 -53.73 -44.01 -22.52
C SER A 303 -54.22 -43.22 -21.32
N THR A 304 -55.52 -42.99 -21.33
CA THR A 304 -56.39 -42.38 -20.35
C THR A 304 -56.44 -43.17 -19.03
N CYS A 305 -56.32 -42.51 -17.88
CA CYS A 305 -57.26 -42.69 -16.77
C CYS A 305 -57.22 -41.52 -15.78
N ASN A 306 -58.41 -41.12 -15.36
CA ASN A 306 -58.75 -39.97 -14.53
C ASN A 306 -58.52 -40.24 -13.02
N PRO A 307 -58.64 -39.22 -12.15
CA PRO A 307 -58.10 -39.20 -10.80
C PRO A 307 -59.08 -39.78 -9.77
N ALA A 308 -58.53 -40.24 -8.64
CA ALA A 308 -59.29 -40.46 -7.42
C ALA A 308 -58.50 -39.93 -6.22
N ALA A 309 -59.15 -39.03 -5.49
CA ALA A 309 -58.73 -38.49 -4.22
C ALA A 309 -58.83 -39.54 -3.10
N ALA A 310 -57.87 -39.51 -2.18
CA ALA A 310 -58.00 -39.96 -0.80
C ALA A 310 -56.98 -39.20 0.07
N GLY A 311 -57.40 -38.78 1.27
CA GLY A 311 -56.75 -37.79 2.14
C GLY A 311 -55.42 -38.24 2.75
N GLY A 312 -54.74 -37.45 3.59
CA GLY A 312 -55.04 -36.21 4.30
C GLY A 312 -54.00 -36.07 5.43
N CYS A 313 -53.77 -34.83 5.88
CA CYS A 313 -53.05 -34.41 7.12
C CYS A 313 -51.51 -34.64 7.16
N CYS A 314 -50.65 -33.67 7.50
CA CYS A 314 -50.69 -32.80 8.68
C CYS A 314 -49.94 -31.45 8.49
N GLN A 315 -50.28 -30.51 9.37
CA GLN A 315 -49.83 -29.12 9.57
C GLN A 315 -48.42 -28.69 9.12
N GLY A 316 -48.38 -27.48 8.55
CA GLY A 316 -47.25 -26.56 8.72
C GLY A 316 -47.46 -25.63 9.92
N ASN A 317 -46.36 -25.22 10.57
CA ASN A 317 -46.03 -23.82 10.83
C ASN A 317 -44.56 -23.70 11.29
N GLY A 318 -43.98 -22.50 11.11
CA GLY A 318 -42.54 -22.21 11.10
C GLY A 318 -41.74 -22.41 12.39
N GLY A 319 -40.42 -22.25 12.26
CA GLY A 319 -39.48 -22.17 13.38
C GLY A 319 -38.03 -22.36 12.97
N PHE A 320 -37.31 -21.24 12.91
CA PHE A 320 -35.85 -21.12 12.76
C PHE A 320 -35.11 -21.92 13.85
N THR A 321 -34.03 -22.64 13.50
CA THR A 321 -33.15 -23.27 14.50
C THR A 321 -31.67 -23.13 14.13
N CYS A 322 -30.97 -22.35 14.93
CA CYS A 322 -29.53 -22.38 15.17
C CYS A 322 -29.11 -23.73 15.76
N CYS A 323 -27.91 -24.20 15.40
CA CYS A 323 -27.19 -25.21 16.16
C CYS A 323 -25.88 -24.59 16.70
N GLN A 324 -25.83 -24.39 18.01
CA GLN A 324 -24.60 -24.35 18.80
C GLN A 324 -24.24 -25.77 19.23
N SER A 325 -22.95 -26.02 19.45
CA SER A 325 -22.47 -27.11 20.30
C SER A 325 -21.46 -26.57 21.32
N ASP A 326 -21.64 -27.00 22.57
CA ASP A 326 -21.04 -26.51 23.81
C ASP A 326 -19.58 -26.93 24.11
N LEU A 327 -18.85 -25.98 24.73
CA LEU A 327 -17.88 -25.95 25.87
C LEU A 327 -17.13 -27.23 26.38
N PRO A 328 -15.95 -27.08 27.03
CA PRO A 328 -15.88 -26.72 28.47
C PRO A 328 -14.81 -25.68 28.90
N MET A 329 -15.09 -25.04 30.05
CA MET A 329 -14.32 -24.03 30.80
C MET A 329 -13.24 -24.61 31.75
N GLU A 330 -12.40 -23.68 32.24
CA GLU A 330 -11.57 -23.60 33.49
C GLU A 330 -10.06 -23.47 33.22
N LYS A 331 -9.27 -22.52 33.76
CA LYS A 331 -9.29 -21.80 35.05
C LYS A 331 -8.56 -20.45 34.95
N GLN A 332 -8.99 -19.47 35.75
CA GLN A 332 -8.24 -18.26 36.14
C GLN A 332 -7.43 -18.53 37.41
N ASP A 333 -6.27 -17.88 37.55
CA ASP A 333 -5.73 -17.45 38.84
C ASP A 333 -4.94 -16.14 38.70
N LYS A 334 -5.06 -15.29 39.73
CA LYS A 334 -4.39 -13.99 39.92
C LYS A 334 -3.37 -14.06 41.08
N SER A 335 -2.23 -13.37 40.96
CA SER A 335 -1.55 -12.55 42.02
C SER A 335 -0.14 -12.16 41.52
N VAL A 336 0.20 -10.87 41.28
CA VAL A 336 0.70 -9.77 42.15
C VAL A 336 2.14 -9.95 42.69
N THR A 337 3.07 -9.06 42.25
CA THR A 337 4.02 -8.16 42.98
C THR A 337 5.08 -7.68 41.96
N ALA A 338 5.20 -6.41 41.57
CA ALA A 338 5.72 -5.22 42.26
C ALA A 338 7.15 -5.38 42.82
N GLU A 339 8.13 -4.73 42.19
CA GLU A 339 9.16 -3.93 42.88
C GLU A 339 9.87 -2.91 41.95
N GLN A 340 10.04 -1.70 42.49
CA GLN A 340 10.75 -0.52 41.97
C GLN A 340 12.26 -0.66 42.25
N ASN A 341 13.15 0.00 41.50
CA ASN A 341 13.86 1.29 41.79
C ASN A 341 15.09 1.34 40.86
N GLN A 342 15.76 2.43 40.43
CA GLN A 342 16.04 3.80 40.89
C GLN A 342 16.58 4.58 39.64
N LYS A 343 16.14 5.81 39.33
CA LYS A 343 16.66 7.15 39.73
C LYS A 343 18.05 7.58 39.22
N SER A 344 18.07 8.58 38.32
CA SER A 344 18.88 9.83 38.34
C SER A 344 18.35 10.71 37.17
N SER A 345 17.74 11.89 37.36
CA SER A 345 18.22 13.22 37.83
C SER A 345 19.30 13.85 36.96
N GLU A 346 18.91 14.80 36.10
CA GLU A 346 19.63 16.09 35.96
C GLU A 346 18.74 17.19 35.35
N LYS A 347 18.96 18.42 35.82
CA LYS A 347 18.23 19.67 35.56
C LYS A 347 19.02 20.55 34.57
N GLY A 348 18.31 21.43 33.85
CA GLY A 348 18.83 22.70 33.31
C GLY A 348 17.85 23.30 32.31
N ALA A 349 16.92 24.17 32.71
CA ALA A 349 17.06 25.62 32.95
C ALA A 349 16.78 26.45 31.69
N ASP A 350 15.52 26.89 31.58
CA ASP A 350 15.04 27.92 30.67
C ASP A 350 15.60 29.31 31.05
N ILE A 351 16.02 30.08 30.05
CA ILE A 351 16.26 31.52 30.19
C ILE A 351 15.47 32.25 29.10
N GLU A 352 14.38 32.89 29.52
CA GLU A 352 13.81 34.04 28.84
C GLU A 352 14.69 35.27 29.11
N SER A 353 14.96 36.06 28.07
CA SER A 353 15.35 37.45 28.25
C SER A 353 14.70 38.32 27.18
N ALA A 354 13.76 39.15 27.64
CA ALA A 354 13.22 40.28 26.91
C ALA A 354 14.25 41.44 26.88
N ALA A 355 14.43 42.06 25.72
CA ALA A 355 14.99 43.40 25.61
C ALA A 355 14.38 44.13 24.40
N GLY A 356 13.71 45.25 24.66
CA GLY A 356 13.05 46.05 23.65
C GLY A 356 13.89 47.21 23.11
N SER A 357 13.42 47.70 21.95
CA SER A 357 13.58 49.05 21.38
C SER A 357 14.76 49.30 20.42
N LYS A 358 14.45 49.43 19.12
CA LYS A 358 14.24 50.74 18.44
C LYS A 358 13.89 50.53 16.96
N LYS A 359 12.82 51.21 16.50
CA LYS A 359 12.38 51.27 15.09
C LYS A 359 13.44 51.97 14.22
N GLY A 360 13.92 51.27 13.21
CA GLY A 360 14.58 51.82 12.02
C GLY A 360 13.89 51.26 10.78
N HIS A 361 13.33 52.15 9.96
CA HIS A 361 12.56 51.80 8.77
C HIS A 361 13.52 51.28 7.68
N MET A 362 13.50 49.98 7.39
CA MET A 362 14.26 49.39 6.28
C MET A 362 13.34 48.47 5.49
N LYS A 363 13.22 48.72 4.18
CA LYS A 363 12.36 47.98 3.25
C LYS A 363 12.67 46.49 3.34
N ILE A 364 11.66 45.69 3.70
CA ILE A 364 11.71 44.24 3.60
C ILE A 364 11.62 43.90 2.10
N CYS A 365 12.74 43.48 1.51
CA CYS A 365 12.70 42.72 0.27
C CYS A 365 12.08 41.36 0.59
N SER A 366 11.11 40.93 -0.21
CA SER A 366 10.55 39.58 -0.14
C SER A 366 11.70 38.58 -0.19
N MET A 367 11.80 37.70 0.81
CA MET A 367 12.79 36.63 0.77
C MET A 367 12.48 35.73 -0.43
N PRO A 368 13.48 35.34 -1.23
CA PRO A 368 13.26 34.39 -2.32
C PRO A 368 12.81 33.05 -1.72
N THR A 369 11.84 32.41 -2.36
CA THR A 369 11.11 31.21 -1.90
C THR A 369 11.97 29.94 -1.74
N TRP A 370 13.25 29.98 -2.11
CA TRP A 370 14.16 28.84 -1.99
C TRP A 370 14.56 28.49 -0.55
N PHE A 371 14.27 29.35 0.43
CA PHE A 371 14.48 29.03 1.85
C PHE A 371 13.38 28.13 2.43
N GLU A 372 12.23 28.00 1.76
CA GLU A 372 11.12 27.13 2.20
C GLU A 372 11.32 25.66 1.83
N THR A 373 12.35 25.32 1.04
CA THR A 373 12.65 23.94 0.59
C THR A 373 13.90 23.35 1.23
N TRP A 374 14.43 23.96 2.29
CA TRP A 374 15.62 23.44 2.97
C TRP A 374 15.22 22.39 4.00
N GLU A 375 15.70 21.16 3.83
CA GLU A 375 15.57 20.12 4.83
C GLU A 375 16.55 20.35 5.99
N ARG A 376 16.29 19.68 7.13
CA ARG A 376 17.12 19.82 8.35
C ARG A 376 18.59 19.44 8.08
N ALA A 377 18.84 18.51 7.17
CA ALA A 377 20.19 18.14 6.75
C ALA A 377 20.91 19.27 5.99
N ASP A 378 20.19 19.99 5.11
CA ASP A 378 20.75 21.11 4.33
C ASP A 378 21.12 22.31 5.22
N THR A 379 20.29 22.59 6.23
CA THR A 379 20.61 23.60 7.24
C THR A 379 21.87 23.25 8.03
N TYR A 380 22.03 22.00 8.47
CA TYR A 380 23.24 21.57 9.18
C TYR A 380 24.48 21.54 8.27
N ALA A 381 24.35 21.14 7.01
CA ALA A 381 25.44 21.16 6.05
C ALA A 381 25.93 22.60 5.79
N ALA A 382 24.99 23.53 5.59
CA ALA A 382 25.32 24.95 5.41
C ALA A 382 25.97 25.56 6.65
N LEU A 383 25.45 25.26 7.86
CA LEU A 383 26.06 25.69 9.12
C LEU A 383 27.48 25.12 9.29
N GLY A 384 27.69 23.86 8.91
CA GLY A 384 29.00 23.22 8.92
C GLY A 384 30.02 23.92 8.02
N ILE A 385 29.61 24.31 6.81
CA ILE A 385 30.46 25.07 5.87
C ILE A 385 30.82 26.45 6.43
N VAL A 386 29.84 27.15 7.00
CA VAL A 386 30.07 28.48 7.61
C VAL A 386 31.02 28.38 8.80
N ALA A 387 30.84 27.38 9.67
CA ALA A 387 31.72 27.15 10.82
C ALA A 387 33.15 26.80 10.39
N ALA A 388 33.31 25.98 9.35
CA ALA A 388 34.63 25.66 8.79
C ALA A 388 35.32 26.90 8.21
N ALA A 389 34.60 27.71 7.43
CA ALA A 389 35.14 28.96 6.87
C ALA A 389 35.55 29.97 7.96
N ALA A 390 34.73 30.11 9.02
CA ALA A 390 35.06 30.95 10.16
C ALA A 390 36.31 30.45 10.89
N SER A 391 36.44 29.14 11.07
CA SER A 391 37.61 28.52 11.71
C SER A 391 38.90 28.76 10.91
N VAL A 392 38.84 28.61 9.59
CA VAL A 392 39.96 28.91 8.69
C VAL A 392 40.32 30.40 8.74
N PHE A 393 39.33 31.29 8.77
CA PHE A 393 39.57 32.73 8.86
C PHE A 393 40.24 33.15 10.18
N VAL A 394 39.80 32.57 11.31
CA VAL A 394 40.41 32.80 12.61
C VAL A 394 41.85 32.28 12.64
N ALA A 395 42.09 31.06 12.13
CA ALA A 395 43.43 30.50 12.03
C ALA A 395 44.36 31.37 11.15
N PHE A 396 43.87 31.86 10.01
CA PHE A 396 44.61 32.77 9.14
C PHE A 396 44.93 34.10 9.84
N ARG A 397 44.00 34.66 10.62
CA ARG A 397 44.24 35.88 11.39
C ARG A 397 45.29 35.69 12.48
N ILE A 398 45.27 34.54 13.17
CA ILE A 398 46.28 34.20 14.18
C ILE A 398 47.65 34.07 13.52
N TYR A 399 47.74 33.34 12.40
CA TYR A 399 49.00 33.20 11.64
C TYR A 399 49.58 34.55 11.20
N ARG A 400 48.73 35.44 10.68
CA ARG A 400 49.13 36.78 10.23
C ARG A 400 49.55 37.72 11.37
N ASN A 401 49.16 37.44 12.61
CA ASN A 401 49.57 38.23 13.78
C ASN A 401 50.81 37.65 14.47
N LEU A 402 51.25 36.43 14.10
CA LEU A 402 52.46 35.76 14.57
C LEU A 402 53.64 35.88 13.59
N SER A 403 53.37 36.30 12.35
CA SER A 403 54.36 36.76 11.35
C SER A 403 54.45 38.28 11.39
#